data_AF-A0A1H9BG78-F1
#
_entry.id   AF-A0A1H9BG78-F1
#
_cell.length_a   1.000
_cell.length_b   1.000
_cell.length_c   1.000
_cell.angle_alpha   90.00
_cell.angle_beta   90.00
_cell.angle_gamma   90.00
#
_symmetry.space_group_name_H-M   'P 1'
#
loop_
_entity.id
_entity.type
_entity.pdbx_description
1 polymer ?
#
loop_
_entity_poly.entity_id
_entity_poly.type
_entity_poly.pdbx_seq_one_letter_code
_entity_poly.pdbx_strand_id
1 'polypeptide(L)'
;MGYTGIKLNVKLNNDKDVDSIKKIFGDDNCIEKVDKGYASIGEEFVGIEDFEEVAAEISKTLNVNILACLVYDSDIAVMQGYVNGMKKYELVRSAEENVDTNIDDMAKDFFEDSNAEEIEKVIDKEYLYCEEMFYGLSEIVGFELIH
;
A
#
# COMPACT_ATOMS: atom_id res chain seq x y z
N MET A 1 10.62 -11.71 -16.99
CA MET A 1 10.84 -11.28 -15.60
C MET A 1 9.50 -11.41 -14.92
N GLY A 2 9.41 -12.29 -13.94
CA GLY A 2 8.16 -12.77 -13.37
C GLY A 2 7.81 -11.93 -12.15
N TYR A 3 6.62 -11.35 -12.18
CA TYR A 3 6.01 -10.65 -11.05
C TYR A 3 5.89 -11.56 -9.82
N THR A 4 6.16 -11.01 -8.63
CA THR A 4 6.15 -11.74 -7.36
C THR A 4 4.84 -11.54 -6.60
N GLY A 5 4.24 -10.34 -6.62
CA GLY A 5 2.92 -10.14 -5.99
C GLY A 5 2.45 -8.69 -5.90
N ILE A 6 1.18 -8.53 -5.47
CA ILE A 6 0.53 -7.26 -5.21
C ILE A 6 -0.25 -7.33 -3.91
N LYS A 7 -0.22 -6.24 -3.15
CA LYS A 7 -1.09 -6.07 -1.99
C LYS A 7 -1.73 -4.69 -1.98
N LEU A 8 -3.05 -4.65 -1.89
CA LEU A 8 -3.78 -3.42 -1.60
C LEU A 8 -4.05 -3.31 -0.10
N ASN A 9 -3.65 -2.19 0.48
CA ASN A 9 -3.83 -1.86 1.88
C ASN A 9 -4.69 -0.59 2.00
N VAL A 10 -5.88 -0.74 2.55
CA VAL A 10 -6.89 0.32 2.66
C VAL A 10 -6.84 0.92 4.06
N LYS A 11 -6.58 2.22 4.18
CA LYS A 11 -6.65 2.94 5.47
C LYS A 11 -8.11 3.09 5.88
N LEU A 12 -8.46 2.53 7.02
CA LEU A 12 -9.81 2.56 7.57
C LEU A 12 -9.98 3.83 8.41
N ASN A 13 -11.04 4.58 8.17
CA ASN A 13 -11.47 5.66 9.06
C ASN A 13 -12.35 5.12 10.20
N ASN A 14 -13.08 4.02 9.95
CA ASN A 14 -13.98 3.38 10.90
C ASN A 14 -14.37 1.96 10.46
N ASP A 15 -14.98 1.18 11.36
CA ASP A 15 -15.39 -0.21 11.10
C ASP A 15 -16.34 -0.39 9.90
N LYS A 16 -17.14 0.64 9.52
CA LYS A 16 -18.07 0.52 8.38
C LYS A 16 -17.34 0.50 7.03
N ASP A 17 -16.08 0.92 7.00
CA ASP A 17 -15.28 0.89 5.78
C ASP A 17 -14.99 -0.57 5.40
N VAL A 18 -14.76 -1.45 6.38
CA VAL A 18 -14.62 -2.91 6.19
C VAL A 18 -15.85 -3.50 5.51
N ASP A 19 -17.05 -3.21 6.01
CA ASP A 19 -18.30 -3.69 5.41
C ASP A 19 -18.51 -3.14 3.99
N SER A 20 -18.01 -1.94 3.72
CA SER A 20 -18.14 -1.30 2.41
C SER A 20 -17.18 -1.89 1.40
N ILE A 21 -15.95 -2.23 1.82
CA ILE A 21 -14.98 -2.98 1.01
C ILE A 21 -15.56 -4.34 0.61
N LYS A 22 -16.11 -5.11 1.57
CA LYS A 22 -16.74 -6.40 1.30
C LYS A 22 -17.87 -6.29 0.28
N LYS A 23 -18.67 -5.22 0.32
CA LYS A 23 -19.72 -4.95 -0.67
C LYS A 23 -19.18 -4.63 -2.06
N ILE A 24 -18.05 -3.92 -2.16
CA ILE A 24 -17.41 -3.62 -3.45
C ILE A 24 -16.98 -4.92 -4.14
N PHE A 25 -16.34 -5.81 -3.40
CA PHE A 25 -15.88 -7.10 -3.94
C PHE A 25 -16.98 -8.17 -4.03
N GLY A 26 -18.08 -7.99 -3.29
CA GLY A 26 -19.16 -8.98 -3.21
C GLY A 26 -18.77 -10.26 -2.46
N ASP A 27 -17.71 -10.23 -1.66
CA ASP A 27 -17.20 -11.37 -0.89
C ASP A 27 -16.78 -10.91 0.52
N ASP A 28 -17.24 -11.63 1.54
CA ASP A 28 -16.90 -11.34 2.93
C ASP A 28 -15.46 -11.74 3.29
N ASN A 29 -14.81 -12.56 2.47
CA ASN A 29 -13.45 -13.04 2.64
C ASN A 29 -12.40 -12.22 1.87
N CYS A 30 -12.79 -11.12 1.22
CA CYS A 30 -11.83 -10.31 0.45
C CYS A 30 -10.77 -9.60 1.29
N ILE A 31 -10.99 -9.53 2.61
CA ILE A 31 -10.05 -8.96 3.57
C ILE A 31 -9.36 -10.11 4.29
N GLU A 32 -8.05 -10.23 4.12
CA GLU A 32 -7.24 -11.24 4.80
C GLU A 32 -6.90 -10.83 6.24
N LYS A 33 -6.58 -9.55 6.43
CA LYS A 33 -6.11 -9.01 7.70
C LYS A 33 -6.62 -7.59 7.93
N VAL A 34 -6.92 -7.29 9.19
CA VAL A 34 -7.13 -5.92 9.67
C VAL A 34 -6.18 -5.66 10.83
N ASP A 35 -5.30 -4.67 10.70
CA ASP A 35 -4.28 -4.35 11.70
C ASP A 35 -3.90 -2.86 11.64
N LYS A 36 -3.63 -2.25 12.81
CA LYS A 36 -3.29 -0.83 12.99
C LYS A 36 -4.05 0.18 12.10
N GLY A 37 -5.36 -0.04 11.90
CA GLY A 37 -6.20 0.86 11.10
C GLY A 37 -6.13 0.62 9.58
N TYR A 38 -5.57 -0.50 9.13
CA TYR A 38 -5.54 -0.91 7.73
C TYR A 38 -6.27 -2.24 7.52
N ALA A 39 -6.94 -2.36 6.38
CA ALA A 39 -7.42 -3.63 5.85
C ALA A 39 -6.57 -4.05 4.64
N SER A 40 -6.10 -5.29 4.65
CA SER A 40 -5.32 -5.88 3.56
C SER A 40 -6.22 -6.74 2.69
N ILE A 41 -6.31 -6.41 1.40
CA ILE A 41 -7.13 -7.13 0.41
C ILE A 41 -6.35 -8.36 -0.09
N GLY A 42 -7.06 -9.46 -0.30
CA GLY A 42 -6.49 -10.68 -0.86
C GLY A 42 -6.00 -10.49 -2.30
N GLU A 43 -4.88 -11.14 -2.64
CA GLU A 43 -4.25 -11.03 -3.96
C GLU A 43 -5.10 -11.64 -5.08
N GLU A 44 -6.03 -12.55 -4.75
CA GLU A 44 -6.97 -13.16 -5.68
C GLU A 44 -8.08 -12.21 -6.15
N PHE A 45 -8.28 -11.10 -5.42
CA PHE A 45 -9.32 -10.10 -5.72
C PHE A 45 -8.81 -8.95 -6.59
N VAL A 46 -7.49 -8.79 -6.72
CA VAL A 46 -6.89 -7.67 -7.44
C VAL A 46 -5.71 -8.15 -8.27
N GLY A 47 -5.83 -8.02 -9.58
CA GLY A 47 -4.76 -8.36 -10.50
C GLY A 47 -3.77 -7.21 -10.70
N ILE A 48 -2.56 -7.54 -11.16
CA ILE A 48 -1.57 -6.53 -11.55
C ILE A 48 -2.04 -5.65 -12.73
N GLU A 49 -3.00 -6.12 -13.54
CA GLU A 49 -3.49 -5.39 -14.70
C GLU A 49 -4.53 -4.32 -14.35
N ASP A 50 -5.26 -4.49 -13.25
CA ASP A 50 -6.41 -3.66 -12.86
C ASP A 50 -6.26 -2.98 -11.49
N PHE A 51 -5.17 -3.23 -10.76
CA PHE A 51 -5.00 -2.69 -9.41
C PHE A 51 -5.08 -1.17 -9.30
N GLU A 52 -4.57 -0.42 -10.27
CA GLU A 52 -4.64 1.05 -10.23
C GLU A 52 -6.10 1.52 -10.31
N GLU A 53 -6.91 0.86 -11.13
CA GLU A 53 -8.35 1.13 -11.27
C GLU A 53 -9.09 0.75 -9.99
N VAL A 54 -8.83 -0.43 -9.43
CA VAL A 54 -9.45 -0.90 -8.18
C VAL A 54 -9.08 0.01 -7.01
N ALA A 55 -7.79 0.37 -6.86
CA ALA A 55 -7.34 1.28 -5.82
C ALA A 55 -7.97 2.67 -5.97
N ALA A 56 -8.06 3.20 -7.20
CA ALA A 56 -8.72 4.47 -7.44
C ALA A 56 -10.22 4.41 -7.11
N GLU A 57 -10.92 3.34 -7.50
CA GLU A 57 -12.34 3.16 -7.26
C GLU A 57 -12.66 3.08 -5.77
N ILE A 58 -11.95 2.24 -5.01
CA ILE A 58 -12.17 2.10 -3.57
C ILE A 58 -11.86 3.43 -2.87
N SER A 59 -10.73 4.06 -3.20
CA SER A 59 -10.32 5.34 -2.60
C SER A 59 -11.37 6.43 -2.80
N LYS A 60 -11.94 6.50 -4.01
CA LYS A 60 -13.00 7.46 -4.35
C LYS A 60 -14.34 7.13 -3.69
N THR A 61 -14.75 5.87 -3.74
CA THR A 61 -16.08 5.42 -3.30
C THR A 61 -16.22 5.51 -1.79
N LEU A 62 -15.16 5.14 -1.07
CA LEU A 62 -15.17 5.12 0.40
C LEU A 62 -14.60 6.40 1.01
N ASN A 63 -14.02 7.30 0.20
CA ASN A 63 -13.29 8.47 0.67
C ASN A 63 -12.20 8.06 1.69
N VAL A 64 -11.40 7.06 1.29
CA VAL A 64 -10.31 6.47 2.06
C VAL A 64 -9.00 6.56 1.27
N ASN A 65 -7.89 6.50 1.98
CA ASN A 65 -6.56 6.45 1.39
C ASN A 65 -6.15 5.00 1.17
N ILE A 66 -5.55 4.68 0.01
CA ILE A 66 -5.09 3.31 -0.31
C ILE A 66 -3.61 3.29 -0.63
N LEU A 67 -2.89 2.35 -0.03
CA LEU A 67 -1.52 2.01 -0.39
C LEU A 67 -1.53 0.71 -1.19
N ALA A 68 -1.06 0.77 -2.44
CA ALA A 68 -0.77 -0.41 -3.23
C ALA A 68 0.73 -0.71 -3.14
N CYS A 69 1.10 -1.93 -2.77
CA CYS A 69 2.48 -2.41 -2.77
C CYS A 69 2.63 -3.46 -3.86
N LEU A 70 3.60 -3.26 -4.75
CA LEU A 70 3.90 -4.14 -5.87
C LEU A 70 5.35 -4.61 -5.78
N VAL A 71 5.57 -5.91 -5.95
CA VAL A 71 6.92 -6.47 -6.06
C VAL A 71 7.02 -7.18 -7.41
N TYR A 72 7.87 -6.64 -8.28
CA TYR A 72 8.07 -7.17 -9.64
C TYR A 72 9.18 -8.22 -9.69
N ASP A 73 10.22 -8.05 -8.90
CA ASP A 73 11.34 -8.98 -8.68
C ASP A 73 11.96 -8.63 -7.32
N SER A 74 12.89 -9.45 -6.82
CA SER A 74 13.65 -9.20 -5.58
C SER A 74 14.30 -7.81 -5.51
N ASP A 75 14.60 -7.22 -6.67
CA ASP A 75 15.32 -5.95 -6.82
C ASP A 75 14.42 -4.76 -7.18
N ILE A 76 13.13 -4.96 -7.45
CA ILE A 76 12.22 -3.88 -7.87
C ILE A 76 10.89 -3.97 -7.14
N ALA A 77 10.58 -2.91 -6.39
CA ALA A 77 9.28 -2.76 -5.77
C ALA A 77 8.73 -1.34 -5.90
N VAL A 78 7.41 -1.24 -5.95
CA VAL A 78 6.69 0.02 -6.13
C VAL A 78 5.62 0.15 -5.05
N MET A 79 5.59 1.27 -4.36
CA MET A 79 4.49 1.64 -3.46
C MET A 79 3.77 2.83 -4.05
N GLN A 80 2.47 2.70 -4.26
CA GLN A 80 1.62 3.78 -4.77
C GLN A 80 0.57 4.18 -3.75
N GLY A 81 0.42 5.49 -3.56
CA GLY A 81 -0.59 6.07 -2.68
C GLY A 81 -1.74 6.70 -3.47
N TYR A 82 -2.97 6.28 -3.17
CA TYR A 82 -4.19 6.79 -3.78
C TYR A 82 -5.01 7.59 -2.77
N VAL A 83 -5.39 8.80 -3.16
CA VAL A 83 -6.20 9.72 -2.34
C VAL A 83 -7.35 10.26 -3.21
N ASN A 84 -8.58 10.08 -2.76
CA ASN A 84 -9.81 10.48 -3.47
C ASN A 84 -9.86 9.98 -4.93
N GLY A 85 -9.36 8.76 -5.16
CA GLY A 85 -9.35 8.12 -6.48
C GLY A 85 -8.28 8.60 -7.45
N MET A 86 -7.24 9.27 -6.97
CA MET A 86 -6.10 9.68 -7.79
C MET A 86 -4.80 9.15 -7.19
N LYS A 87 -3.90 8.62 -8.03
CA LYS A 87 -2.52 8.32 -7.64
C LYS A 87 -1.82 9.63 -7.29
N LYS A 88 -1.47 9.78 -6.02
CA LYS A 88 -0.83 10.98 -5.44
C LYS A 88 0.66 10.77 -5.17
N TYR A 89 1.06 9.54 -4.85
CA TYR A 89 2.45 9.19 -4.55
C TYR A 89 2.84 7.91 -5.25
N GLU A 90 4.11 7.81 -5.63
CA GLU A 90 4.72 6.60 -6.18
C GLU A 90 6.18 6.55 -5.74
N LEU A 91 6.48 5.65 -4.81
CA LEU A 91 7.82 5.31 -4.40
C LEU A 91 8.26 4.08 -5.19
N VAL A 92 9.16 4.28 -6.14
CA VAL A 92 9.85 3.18 -6.81
C VAL A 92 11.16 2.95 -6.08
N ARG A 93 11.37 1.73 -5.57
CA ARG A 93 12.69 1.27 -5.18
C ARG A 93 13.20 0.33 -6.25
N SER A 94 14.30 0.75 -6.87
CA SER A 94 15.09 -0.08 -7.78
C SER A 94 16.57 0.15 -7.44
N ALA A 95 17.44 -0.75 -7.88
CA ALA A 95 18.89 -0.53 -7.78
C ALA A 95 19.37 0.75 -8.52
N GLU A 96 18.54 1.31 -9.41
CA GLU A 96 18.97 2.34 -10.36
C GLU A 96 18.40 3.74 -10.07
N GLU A 97 17.23 3.88 -9.42
CA GLU A 97 16.63 5.21 -9.16
C GLU A 97 15.52 5.14 -8.09
N ASN A 98 15.47 6.14 -7.20
CA ASN A 98 14.28 6.50 -6.42
C ASN A 98 13.62 7.70 -7.12
N VAL A 99 12.30 7.64 -7.36
CA VAL A 99 11.55 8.82 -7.81
C VAL A 99 11.36 9.76 -6.60
N ASP A 100 11.67 11.06 -6.77
CA ASP A 100 11.46 12.10 -5.75
C ASP A 100 10.00 12.08 -5.27
N THR A 101 9.75 11.44 -4.13
CA THR A 101 8.45 11.41 -3.45
C THR A 101 8.51 12.34 -2.26
N ASN A 102 7.49 13.18 -2.08
CA ASN A 102 7.34 13.98 -0.87
C ASN A 102 6.89 13.08 0.30
N ILE A 103 7.89 12.54 1.02
CA ILE A 103 7.69 11.59 2.12
C ILE A 103 6.84 12.21 3.23
N ASP A 104 7.02 13.49 3.54
CA ASP A 104 6.24 14.17 4.59
C ASP A 104 4.75 14.16 4.29
N ASP A 105 4.36 14.48 3.05
CA ASP A 105 2.95 14.52 2.67
C ASP A 105 2.36 13.12 2.50
N MET A 106 3.15 12.16 2.00
CA MET A 106 2.77 10.75 2.02
C MET A 106 2.53 10.28 3.45
N ALA A 107 3.42 10.62 4.38
CA ALA A 107 3.32 10.17 5.75
C ALA A 107 2.08 10.74 6.45
N LYS A 108 1.75 12.02 6.21
CA LYS A 108 0.54 12.65 6.75
C LYS A 108 -0.75 12.03 6.20
N ASP A 109 -0.79 11.72 4.90
CA ASP A 109 -1.99 11.17 4.28
C ASP A 109 -2.24 9.74 4.76
N PHE A 110 -1.18 8.94 4.85
CA PHE A 110 -1.33 7.51 5.08
C PHE A 110 -1.18 7.12 6.56
N PHE A 111 -0.31 7.72 7.35
CA PHE A 111 0.01 7.19 8.68
C PHE A 111 -0.51 8.10 9.81
N GLU A 112 -1.09 7.52 10.86
CA GLU A 112 -1.54 8.28 12.04
C GLU A 112 -0.34 8.72 12.90
N ASP A 113 -0.36 9.95 13.43
CA ASP A 113 0.70 10.58 14.24
C ASP A 113 2.13 10.27 13.72
N SER A 114 2.42 10.81 12.54
CA SER A 114 3.56 10.44 11.69
C SER A 114 4.92 10.40 12.39
N ASN A 115 5.49 9.20 12.48
CA ASN A 115 6.94 8.97 12.49
C ASN A 115 7.51 9.16 11.07
N ALA A 116 7.28 10.33 10.46
CA ALA A 116 7.80 10.64 9.12
C ALA A 116 9.32 10.39 9.06
N GLU A 117 10.03 10.72 10.14
CA GLU A 117 11.45 10.45 10.32
C GLU A 117 11.78 8.95 10.35
N GLU A 118 10.92 8.07 10.89
CA GLU A 118 11.15 6.61 10.84
C GLU A 118 10.86 6.04 9.46
N ILE A 119 9.83 6.54 8.77
CA ILE A 119 9.51 6.14 7.39
C ILE A 119 10.66 6.54 6.46
N GLU A 120 11.16 7.77 6.59
CA GLU A 120 12.32 8.27 5.86
C GLU A 120 13.56 7.42 6.16
N LYS A 121 13.82 7.09 7.43
CA LYS A 121 14.92 6.17 7.81
C LYS A 121 14.82 4.80 7.16
N VAL A 122 13.61 4.26 7.00
CA VAL A 122 13.41 2.99 6.30
C VAL A 122 13.67 3.18 4.81
N ILE A 123 13.08 4.19 4.16
CA ILE A 123 13.27 4.43 2.72
C ILE A 123 14.74 4.69 2.36
N ASP A 124 15.46 5.43 3.20
CA ASP A 124 16.87 5.80 2.97
C ASP A 124 17.86 4.70 3.34
N LYS A 125 17.43 3.67 4.07
CA LYS A 125 18.31 2.57 4.44
C LYS A 125 18.71 1.77 3.19
N GLU A 126 19.99 1.43 3.11
CA GLU A 126 20.50 0.50 2.09
C GLU A 126 20.06 -0.92 2.44
N TYR A 127 18.93 -1.34 1.87
CA TYR A 127 18.48 -2.72 1.87
C TYR A 127 19.06 -3.48 0.69
N LEU A 128 19.30 -4.79 0.89
CA LEU A 128 19.80 -5.66 -0.17
C LEU A 128 18.65 -6.03 -1.12
N TYR A 129 17.44 -6.15 -0.59
CA TYR A 129 16.23 -6.47 -1.35
C TYR A 129 15.11 -5.44 -1.09
N CYS A 130 14.28 -5.19 -2.10
CA CYS A 130 13.19 -4.23 -1.97
C CYS A 130 12.11 -4.67 -0.95
N GLU A 131 11.95 -5.98 -0.78
CA GLU A 131 11.05 -6.57 0.23
C GLU A 131 11.43 -6.14 1.65
N GLU A 132 12.71 -5.98 1.97
CA GLU A 132 13.16 -5.60 3.31
C GLU A 132 12.76 -4.17 3.68
N MET A 133 12.76 -3.25 2.70
CA MET A 133 12.25 -1.88 2.89
C MET A 133 10.77 -1.91 3.23
N PHE A 134 10.01 -2.70 2.47
CA PHE A 134 8.60 -2.90 2.71
C PHE A 134 8.33 -3.52 4.07
N TYR A 135 9.09 -4.54 4.50
CA TYR A 135 8.97 -5.10 5.85
C TYR A 135 9.26 -4.05 6.93
N GLY A 136 10.25 -3.18 6.72
CA GLY A 136 10.49 -2.05 7.61
C GLY A 136 9.29 -1.10 7.70
N LEU A 137 8.60 -0.85 6.59
CA LEU A 137 7.40 -0.01 6.57
C LEU A 137 6.21 -0.72 7.25
N SER A 138 5.98 -2.00 6.99
CA SER A 138 4.88 -2.75 7.63
C SER A 138 4.99 -2.81 9.15
N GLU A 139 6.20 -2.88 9.71
CA GLU A 139 6.38 -2.80 11.17
C GLU A 139 5.89 -1.48 11.76
N ILE A 140 6.11 -0.37 11.04
CA ILE A 140 5.68 0.97 11.47
C ILE A 140 4.16 1.08 11.35
N VAL A 141 3.60 0.71 10.20
CA VAL A 141 2.23 1.11 9.82
C VAL A 141 1.20 -0.03 9.79
N GLY A 142 1.64 -1.27 10.04
CA GLY A 142 0.80 -2.43 10.31
C GLY A 142 0.16 -3.11 9.09
N PHE A 143 0.50 -2.68 7.87
CA PHE A 143 -0.02 -3.32 6.67
C PHE A 143 0.70 -4.65 6.36
N GLU A 144 0.02 -5.58 5.71
CA GLU A 144 0.62 -6.84 5.28
C GLU A 144 1.37 -6.68 3.95
N LEU A 145 2.40 -7.50 3.78
CA LEU A 145 3.16 -7.64 2.55
C LEU A 145 2.90 -9.00 1.93
N ILE A 146 3.16 -9.08 0.63
CA ILE A 146 3.06 -10.30 -0.19
C ILE A 146 3.76 -11.46 0.54
N HIS A 147 3.10 -12.61 0.59
CA HIS A 147 3.55 -13.82 1.28
C HIS A 147 4.48 -14.71 0.43
#